data_AF-A0A7R9IK07-F1
#
_entry.id   AF-A0A7R9IK07-F1
#
_cell.length_a   1.000
_cell.length_b   1.000
_cell.length_c   1.000
_cell.angle_alpha   90.00
_cell.angle_beta   90.00
_cell.angle_gamma   90.00
#
_symmetry.space_group_name_H-M   'P 1'
#
loop_
_entity.id
_entity.type
_entity.pdbx_description
1 polymer ?
#
loop_
_entity_poly.entity_id
_entity_poly.type
_entity_poly.pdbx_seq_one_letter_code
_entity_poly.pdbx_strand_id
1 'polypeptide(L)'
;MFGMQSQKNMKETLWRAKRLTREMQAYWKRYDRVERETRRRQEKEAEEQRKLDGELMEAKRQQRKLNFLITQTELYAHFMSRKLGGANPKEQLRILSQLEEEKIPRLAAIDDYNTEAMKLKAKKNVQDAFSADQSRTRQFAHGVAHQELAEDFKLTETSISTEEERPQPAIFRGKLKHYQLKGMNWLANLYDQGINGILADEMGLGKTVQSIAFLCHIAEKYDAWGPFLIISPASTLHNWQQEMARFVPDFKVVPYWGNPQAHIDKIHPALSKPAACPALGQRLNFSTSGSGTSASAAVLGSDDIEVSDEDLPTSLSKHPPKMKVHKEENGAANMVNAMDIAFGKKKHVLCFAHLINLVSYRSVEAVPELALLIDKVKRVVTWFKRSASVEAESNLKLIQSVHTRWNSTFEMIKRFLSLSSIFNNITHRHTSAPSMTLAAENRDLQEVVQLLEPLQASTNQVSVDKFPTFSLAIPIATNL
;
A
#
# COMPACT_ATOMS: atom_id res chain seq x y z
N MET A 1 100.64 -5.92 -14.30
CA MET A 1 99.54 -6.92 -14.48
C MET A 1 98.58 -6.96 -13.29
N PHE A 2 99.04 -6.91 -12.03
CA PHE A 2 98.20 -6.97 -10.82
C PHE A 2 97.23 -5.78 -10.60
N GLY A 3 97.63 -4.54 -10.93
CA GLY A 3 96.76 -3.36 -10.77
C GLY A 3 95.52 -3.35 -11.66
N MET A 4 95.63 -3.88 -12.89
CA MET A 4 94.50 -3.98 -13.83
C MET A 4 93.48 -5.05 -13.39
N GLN A 5 93.94 -6.16 -12.81
CA GLN A 5 93.05 -7.21 -12.30
C GLN A 5 92.28 -6.74 -11.05
N SER A 6 92.94 -5.99 -10.16
CA SER A 6 92.31 -5.38 -8.99
C SER A 6 91.22 -4.37 -9.37
N GLN A 7 91.48 -3.50 -10.35
CA GLN A 7 90.48 -2.56 -10.87
C GLN A 7 89.29 -3.26 -11.56
N LYS A 8 89.52 -4.38 -12.27
CA LYS A 8 88.45 -5.20 -12.85
C LYS A 8 87.59 -5.85 -11.77
N ASN A 9 88.21 -6.47 -10.77
CA ASN A 9 87.52 -7.07 -9.63
C ASN A 9 86.69 -6.03 -8.85
N MET A 10 87.23 -4.83 -8.63
CA MET A 10 86.52 -3.73 -7.98
C MET A 10 85.30 -3.24 -8.79
N LYS A 11 85.42 -3.17 -10.12
CA LYS A 11 84.28 -2.81 -10.99
C LYS A 11 83.20 -3.90 -10.99
N GLU A 12 83.59 -5.17 -10.98
CA GLU A 12 82.65 -6.29 -10.86
C GLU A 12 81.94 -6.33 -9.50
N THR A 13 82.64 -6.10 -8.39
CA THR A 13 82.02 -6.07 -7.06
C THR A 13 81.04 -4.91 -6.93
N LEU A 14 81.37 -3.72 -7.46
CA LEU A 14 80.45 -2.57 -7.55
C LEU A 14 79.21 -2.88 -8.39
N TRP A 15 79.36 -3.59 -9.51
CA TRP A 15 78.25 -3.98 -10.36
C TRP A 15 77.34 -5.01 -9.67
N ARG A 16 77.92 -6.03 -9.03
CA ARG A 16 77.19 -7.04 -8.25
C ARG A 16 76.46 -6.41 -7.06
N ALA A 17 77.10 -5.48 -6.35
CA ALA A 17 76.48 -4.74 -5.26
C ALA A 17 75.28 -3.91 -5.76
N LYS A 18 75.43 -3.15 -6.85
CA LYS A 18 74.33 -2.39 -7.46
C LYS A 18 73.18 -3.28 -7.91
N ARG A 19 73.47 -4.47 -8.44
CA ARG A 19 72.46 -5.46 -8.84
C ARG A 19 71.71 -6.00 -7.62
N LEU A 20 72.42 -6.42 -6.57
CA LEU A 20 71.83 -6.85 -5.30
C LEU A 20 70.92 -5.78 -4.69
N THR A 21 71.36 -4.51 -4.68
CA THR A 21 70.53 -3.40 -4.16
C THR A 21 69.23 -3.24 -4.97
N ARG A 22 69.28 -3.38 -6.30
CA ARG A 22 68.08 -3.31 -7.16
C ARG A 22 67.14 -4.50 -6.95
N GLU A 23 67.69 -5.71 -6.87
CA GLU A 23 66.91 -6.93 -6.61
C GLU A 23 66.25 -6.88 -5.22
N MET A 24 66.99 -6.39 -4.21
CA MET A 24 66.48 -6.16 -2.86
C MET A 24 65.35 -5.13 -2.85
N GLN A 25 65.52 -3.98 -3.51
CA GLN A 25 64.46 -2.97 -3.64
C GLN A 25 63.21 -3.51 -4.36
N ALA A 26 63.39 -4.35 -5.40
CA ALA A 26 62.29 -4.97 -6.11
C ALA A 26 61.56 -6.04 -5.27
N TYR A 27 62.29 -6.74 -4.40
CA TYR A 27 61.71 -7.66 -3.42
C TYR A 27 60.84 -6.92 -2.40
N TRP A 28 61.38 -5.88 -1.74
CA TRP A 28 60.64 -5.08 -0.76
C TRP A 28 59.40 -4.43 -1.37
N LYS A 29 59.48 -3.87 -2.58
CA LYS A 29 58.31 -3.32 -3.29
C LYS A 29 57.22 -4.36 -3.57
N ARG A 30 57.59 -5.62 -3.80
CA ARG A 30 56.62 -6.72 -3.99
C ARG A 30 56.03 -7.17 -2.66
N TYR A 31 56.86 -7.30 -1.63
CA TYR A 31 56.41 -7.62 -0.27
C TYR A 31 55.40 -6.58 0.25
N ASP A 32 55.73 -5.29 0.17
CA ASP A 32 54.83 -4.20 0.58
C ASP A 32 53.52 -4.17 -0.21
N ARG A 33 53.55 -4.62 -1.47
CA ARG A 33 52.35 -4.71 -2.32
C ARG A 33 51.46 -5.85 -1.84
N VAL A 34 52.04 -7.04 -1.63
CA VAL A 34 51.33 -8.22 -1.14
C VAL A 34 50.76 -7.96 0.26
N GLU A 35 51.52 -7.34 1.15
CA GLU A 35 51.07 -6.98 2.51
C GLU A 35 49.92 -5.98 2.49
N ARG A 36 49.98 -4.97 1.62
CA ARG A 36 48.84 -4.05 1.40
C ARG A 36 47.62 -4.76 0.83
N GLU A 37 47.81 -5.71 -0.09
CA GLU A 37 46.72 -6.49 -0.68
C GLU A 37 46.08 -7.44 0.34
N THR A 38 46.87 -8.15 1.16
CA THR A 38 46.36 -9.02 2.22
C THR A 38 45.63 -8.24 3.29
N ARG A 39 46.19 -7.10 3.72
CA ARG A 39 45.52 -6.19 4.68
C ARG A 39 44.20 -5.66 4.11
N ARG A 40 44.18 -5.21 2.85
CA ARG A 40 42.95 -4.73 2.19
C ARG A 40 41.90 -5.83 2.04
N ARG A 41 42.32 -7.07 1.80
CA ARG A 41 41.44 -8.24 1.74
C ARG A 41 40.85 -8.56 3.11
N GLN A 42 41.67 -8.58 4.16
CA GLN A 42 41.21 -8.79 5.54
C GLN A 42 40.25 -7.68 6.01
N GLU A 43 40.54 -6.41 5.69
CA GLU A 43 39.66 -5.28 6.00
C GLU A 43 38.32 -5.38 5.26
N LYS A 44 38.31 -5.77 3.97
CA LYS A 44 37.08 -6.01 3.20
C LYS A 44 36.26 -7.18 3.74
N GLU A 45 36.90 -8.32 4.02
CA GLU A 45 36.23 -9.49 4.59
C GLU A 45 35.63 -9.16 5.97
N ALA A 46 36.32 -8.35 6.79
CA ALA A 46 35.79 -7.87 8.07
C ALA A 46 34.62 -6.89 7.91
N GLU A 47 34.64 -6.00 6.90
CA GLU A 47 33.54 -5.09 6.62
C GLU A 47 32.29 -5.84 6.10
N GLU A 48 32.49 -6.82 5.21
CA GLU A 48 31.42 -7.70 4.71
C GLU A 48 30.79 -8.51 5.84
N GLN A 49 31.59 -9.07 6.76
CA GLN A 49 31.06 -9.75 7.94
C GLN A 49 30.23 -8.83 8.83
N ARG A 50 30.64 -7.56 9.03
CA ARG A 50 29.86 -6.59 9.81
C ARG A 50 28.52 -6.25 9.14
N LYS A 51 28.47 -6.18 7.80
CA LYS A 51 27.23 -5.95 7.04
C LYS A 51 26.28 -7.12 7.19
N LEU A 52 26.77 -8.35 7.00
CA LEU A 52 25.98 -9.57 7.16
C LEU A 52 25.43 -9.73 8.58
N ASP A 53 26.25 -9.45 9.60
CA ASP A 53 25.80 -9.49 11.01
C ASP A 53 24.70 -8.43 11.28
N GLY A 54 24.77 -7.27 10.62
CA GLY A 54 23.74 -6.23 10.68
C GLY A 54 22.43 -6.64 10.01
N GLU A 55 22.49 -7.16 8.78
CA GLU A 55 21.32 -7.67 8.05
C GLU A 55 20.63 -8.82 8.81
N LEU A 56 21.42 -9.75 9.36
CA LEU A 56 20.91 -10.85 10.17
C LEU A 56 20.18 -10.36 11.42
N MET A 57 20.70 -9.33 12.10
CA MET A 57 20.04 -8.69 13.24
C MET A 57 18.72 -8.03 12.85
N GLU A 58 18.66 -7.34 11.71
CA GLU A 58 17.42 -6.72 11.23
C GLU A 58 16.37 -7.77 10.86
N ALA A 59 16.76 -8.83 10.15
CA ALA A 59 15.88 -9.96 9.83
C ALA A 59 15.31 -10.59 11.11
N LYS A 60 16.14 -10.80 12.14
CA LYS A 60 15.72 -11.34 13.44
C LYS A 60 14.73 -10.42 14.16
N ARG A 61 14.95 -9.11 14.12
CA ARG A 61 13.99 -8.13 14.65
C ARG A 61 12.64 -8.19 13.94
N GLN A 62 12.64 -8.33 12.61
CA GLN A 62 11.42 -8.48 11.82
C GLN A 62 10.68 -9.77 12.19
N GLN A 63 11.39 -10.89 12.29
CA GLN A 63 10.84 -12.17 12.68
C GLN A 63 10.20 -12.12 14.09
N ARG A 64 10.86 -11.50 15.07
CA ARG A 64 10.31 -11.32 16.43
C ARG A 64 9.02 -10.51 16.45
N LYS A 65 8.95 -9.44 15.65
CA LYS A 65 7.73 -8.64 15.53
C LYS A 65 6.59 -9.46 14.94
N LEU A 66 6.88 -10.25 13.90
CA LEU A 66 5.90 -11.12 13.27
C LEU A 66 5.39 -12.18 14.27
N ASN A 67 6.29 -12.91 14.94
CA ASN A 67 5.91 -13.92 15.93
C ASN A 67 5.10 -13.31 17.06
N PHE A 68 5.48 -12.12 17.55
CA PHE A 68 4.69 -11.40 18.56
C PHE A 68 3.25 -11.14 18.10
N LEU A 69 3.06 -10.66 16.87
CA LEU A 69 1.73 -10.38 16.33
C LEU A 69 0.91 -11.66 16.13
N ILE A 70 1.52 -12.74 15.63
CA ILE A 70 0.86 -14.04 15.47
C ILE A 70 0.40 -14.57 16.83
N THR A 71 1.28 -14.53 17.85
CA THR A 71 0.93 -14.95 19.21
C THR A 71 -0.20 -14.10 19.78
N GLN A 72 -0.28 -12.79 19.48
CA GLN A 72 -1.43 -11.96 19.86
C GLN A 72 -2.74 -12.44 19.25
N THR A 73 -2.75 -12.69 17.94
CA THR A 73 -3.96 -13.11 17.22
C THR A 73 -4.42 -14.49 17.67
N GLU A 74 -3.49 -15.43 17.84
CA GLU A 74 -3.81 -16.79 18.30
C GLU A 74 -4.28 -16.81 19.75
N LEU A 75 -3.63 -16.06 20.65
CA LEU A 75 -4.09 -15.93 22.04
C LEU A 75 -5.49 -15.32 22.08
N TYR A 76 -5.75 -14.26 21.30
CA TYR A 76 -7.05 -13.61 21.27
C TYR A 76 -8.15 -14.58 20.79
N ALA A 77 -7.91 -15.33 19.70
CA ALA A 77 -8.82 -16.36 19.23
C ALA A 77 -9.06 -17.47 20.26
N HIS A 78 -8.02 -17.91 20.98
CA HIS A 78 -8.13 -18.85 22.08
C HIS A 78 -8.99 -18.30 23.24
N PHE A 79 -8.83 -17.03 23.60
CA PHE A 79 -9.67 -16.38 24.64
C PHE A 79 -11.12 -16.15 24.18
N MET A 80 -11.38 -15.87 22.90
CA MET A 80 -12.75 -15.82 22.37
C MET A 80 -13.42 -17.20 22.38
N SER A 81 -12.67 -18.25 22.02
CA SER A 81 -13.16 -19.64 22.05
C SER A 81 -13.51 -20.13 23.46
N ARG A 82 -12.89 -19.55 24.51
CA ARG A 82 -13.26 -19.78 25.91
C ARG A 82 -14.73 -19.45 26.22
N LYS A 83 -15.35 -18.53 25.46
CA LYS A 83 -16.79 -18.19 25.57
C LYS A 83 -17.71 -19.30 25.03
N LEU A 84 -17.18 -20.20 24.19
CA LEU A 84 -17.91 -21.29 23.51
C LEU A 84 -17.65 -22.70 24.09
N GLY A 85 -16.93 -22.83 25.21
CA GLY A 85 -16.92 -24.07 25.99
C GLY A 85 -15.69 -24.98 25.87
N GLY A 86 -14.47 -24.43 25.74
CA GLY A 86 -13.27 -25.23 25.96
C GLY A 86 -11.97 -24.42 25.93
N ALA A 87 -11.36 -24.18 27.09
CA ALA A 87 -9.99 -23.65 27.17
C ALA A 87 -9.08 -24.73 27.75
N ASN A 88 -8.14 -25.23 26.94
CA ASN A 88 -7.14 -26.20 27.39
C ASN A 88 -5.85 -25.43 27.73
N PRO A 89 -5.38 -25.41 29.00
CA PRO A 89 -4.16 -24.71 29.40
C PRO A 89 -2.92 -25.11 28.58
N LYS A 90 -2.91 -26.33 28.04
CA LYS A 90 -1.86 -26.84 27.16
C LYS A 90 -1.77 -26.09 25.83
N GLU A 91 -2.90 -25.69 25.25
CA GLU A 91 -2.90 -24.97 23.95
C GLU A 91 -2.39 -23.54 24.14
N GLN A 92 -2.73 -22.89 25.26
CA GLN A 92 -2.20 -21.59 25.62
C GLN A 92 -0.67 -21.61 25.75
N LEU A 93 -0.09 -22.67 26.34
CA LEU A 93 1.35 -22.84 26.45
C LEU A 93 2.00 -23.06 25.08
N ARG A 94 1.37 -23.84 24.20
CA ARG A 94 1.83 -24.07 22.83
C ARG A 94 1.86 -22.79 21.98
N ILE A 95 0.88 -21.90 22.17
CA ILE A 95 0.86 -20.59 21.50
C ILE A 95 2.00 -19.71 22.01
N LEU A 96 2.22 -19.68 23.34
CA LEU A 96 3.30 -18.88 23.95
C LEU A 96 4.71 -19.41 23.65
N SER A 97 4.89 -20.70 23.38
CA SER A 97 6.19 -21.27 23.01
C SER A 97 6.70 -20.79 21.66
N GLN A 98 5.83 -20.24 20.79
CA GLN A 98 6.26 -19.63 19.52
C GLN A 98 7.15 -18.38 19.69
N LEU A 99 7.20 -17.81 20.90
CA LEU A 99 8.08 -16.70 21.25
C LEU A 99 9.45 -17.17 21.79
N GLU A 100 9.63 -18.47 22.01
CA GLU A 100 10.91 -19.04 22.42
C GLU A 100 11.88 -19.05 21.22
N GLU A 101 13.11 -18.64 21.48
CA GLU A 101 14.13 -18.52 20.45
C GLU A 101 15.48 -19.00 21.00
N GLU A 102 16.24 -19.71 20.19
CA GLU A 102 17.59 -20.13 20.54
C GLU A 102 18.54 -18.92 20.57
N LYS A 103 19.35 -18.84 21.64
CA LYS A 103 20.36 -17.79 21.77
C LYS A 103 21.54 -18.10 20.84
N ILE A 104 21.79 -17.22 19.88
CA ILE A 104 22.97 -17.31 19.01
C ILE A 104 24.17 -16.71 19.78
N PRO A 105 25.20 -17.51 20.13
CA PRO A 105 26.31 -17.04 20.98
C PRO A 105 27.06 -15.83 20.41
N ARG A 106 27.14 -15.74 19.08
CA ARG A 106 27.83 -14.65 18.34
C ARG A 106 27.12 -13.29 18.44
N LEU A 107 25.81 -13.28 18.73
CA LEU A 107 24.96 -12.07 18.80
C LEU A 107 24.49 -11.76 20.23
N ALA A 108 24.75 -12.67 21.18
CA ALA A 108 24.25 -12.59 22.56
C ALA A 108 24.79 -11.39 23.37
N ALA A 109 25.92 -10.81 22.96
CA ALA A 109 26.51 -9.65 23.64
C ALA A 109 25.86 -8.30 23.27
N ILE A 110 25.10 -8.25 22.18
CA ILE A 110 24.51 -7.01 21.62
C ILE A 110 22.97 -7.03 21.70
N ASP A 111 22.38 -8.22 21.73
CA ASP A 111 20.94 -8.44 21.64
C ASP A 111 20.27 -8.53 23.03
N ASP A 112 19.65 -7.43 23.49
CA ASP A 112 18.96 -7.31 24.80
C ASP A 112 17.51 -7.85 24.77
N TYR A 113 17.24 -8.87 23.95
CA TYR A 113 15.88 -9.41 23.80
C TYR A 113 15.51 -10.37 24.94
N ASN A 114 14.52 -9.97 25.74
CA ASN A 114 13.99 -10.79 26.82
C ASN A 114 12.69 -11.51 26.41
N THR A 115 12.80 -12.81 26.15
CA THR A 115 11.69 -13.70 25.78
C THR A 115 10.55 -13.69 26.80
N GLU A 116 10.85 -13.76 28.10
CA GLU A 116 9.84 -13.86 29.15
C GLU A 116 9.05 -12.54 29.30
N ALA A 117 9.73 -11.40 29.15
CA ALA A 117 9.08 -10.10 29.13
C ALA A 117 8.09 -9.96 27.95
N MET A 118 8.46 -10.51 26.78
CA MET A 118 7.61 -10.48 25.59
C MET A 118 6.39 -11.38 25.70
N LYS A 119 6.54 -12.60 26.27
CA LYS A 119 5.41 -13.49 26.58
C LYS A 119 4.42 -12.84 27.55
N LEU A 120 4.93 -12.17 28.59
CA LEU A 120 4.09 -11.48 29.57
C LEU A 120 3.34 -10.30 28.94
N LYS A 121 4.04 -9.49 28.13
CA LYS A 121 3.45 -8.36 27.40
C LYS A 121 2.37 -8.84 26.44
N ALA A 122 2.62 -9.93 25.73
CA ALA A 122 1.65 -10.54 24.83
C ALA A 122 0.38 -10.95 25.58
N LYS A 123 0.53 -11.66 26.70
CA LYS A 123 -0.61 -12.10 27.52
C LYS A 123 -1.42 -10.92 28.07
N LYS A 124 -0.74 -9.87 28.54
CA LYS A 124 -1.38 -8.66 29.09
C LYS A 124 -2.21 -7.92 28.04
N ASN A 125 -1.61 -7.64 26.87
CA ASN A 125 -2.28 -6.92 25.79
C ASN A 125 -3.59 -7.60 25.34
N VAL A 126 -3.56 -8.93 25.22
CA VAL A 126 -4.76 -9.71 24.84
C VAL A 126 -5.81 -9.68 25.93
N GLN A 127 -5.40 -9.79 27.20
CA GLN A 127 -6.32 -9.71 28.34
C GLN A 127 -6.99 -8.33 28.45
N ASP A 128 -6.24 -7.26 28.19
CA ASP A 128 -6.74 -5.87 28.19
C ASP A 128 -7.74 -5.66 27.04
N ALA A 129 -7.40 -6.12 25.83
CA ALA A 129 -8.29 -6.06 24.66
C ALA A 129 -9.60 -6.84 24.87
N PHE A 130 -9.51 -8.04 25.46
CA PHE A 130 -10.69 -8.85 25.79
C PHE A 130 -11.58 -8.16 26.85
N SER A 131 -10.98 -7.56 27.87
CA SER A 131 -11.71 -6.85 28.92
C SER A 131 -12.41 -5.60 28.39
N ALA A 132 -11.76 -4.88 27.47
CA ALA A 132 -12.34 -3.72 26.78
C ALA A 132 -13.52 -4.13 25.86
N ASP A 133 -13.43 -5.27 25.18
CA ASP A 133 -14.52 -5.79 24.36
C ASP A 133 -15.72 -6.22 25.21
N GLN A 134 -15.46 -6.83 26.38
CA GLN A 134 -16.50 -7.18 27.35
C GLN A 134 -17.19 -5.94 27.92
N SER A 135 -16.45 -4.89 28.28
CA SER A 135 -17.05 -3.65 28.78
C SER A 135 -17.86 -2.93 27.71
N ARG A 136 -17.40 -2.91 26.46
CA ARG A 136 -18.14 -2.37 25.31
C ARG A 136 -19.44 -3.12 25.06
N THR A 137 -19.41 -4.45 25.13
CA THR A 137 -20.61 -5.29 24.99
C THR A 137 -21.61 -5.03 26.12
N ARG A 138 -21.13 -4.86 27.37
CA ARG A 138 -21.99 -4.53 28.52
C ARG A 138 -22.59 -3.13 28.43
N GLN A 139 -21.84 -2.14 27.98
CA GLN A 139 -22.34 -0.77 27.78
C GLN A 139 -23.42 -0.74 26.69
N PHE A 140 -23.25 -1.51 25.62
CA PHE A 140 -24.28 -1.68 24.60
C PHE A 140 -25.54 -2.34 25.16
N ALA A 141 -25.41 -3.41 25.94
CA ALA A 141 -26.55 -4.07 26.59
C ALA A 141 -27.29 -3.15 27.58
N HIS A 142 -26.56 -2.29 28.31
CA HIS A 142 -27.15 -1.38 29.31
C HIS A 142 -27.84 -0.15 28.67
N GLY A 143 -27.45 0.25 27.46
CA GLY A 143 -28.10 1.32 26.69
C GLY A 143 -29.41 0.90 26.01
N VAL A 144 -29.67 -0.41 25.90
CA VAL A 144 -30.88 -0.98 25.26
C VAL A 144 -32.03 -1.20 26.28
N ALA A 145 -31.78 -1.02 27.58
CA ALA A 145 -32.77 -1.22 28.64
C ALA A 145 -33.75 -0.05 28.87
N HIS A 146 -33.63 1.05 28.12
CA HIS A 146 -34.49 2.23 28.27
C HIS A 146 -35.04 2.76 26.93
N GLN A 147 -35.62 1.88 26.10
CA GLN A 147 -36.69 2.28 25.19
C GLN A 147 -37.43 1.04 24.69
N GLU A 148 -38.75 1.02 24.88
CA GLU A 148 -39.70 0.05 24.31
C GLU A 148 -39.73 0.20 22.77
N LEU A 149 -38.64 -0.18 22.11
CA LEU A 149 -38.49 -0.26 20.65
C LEU A 149 -37.87 -1.61 20.24
N ALA A 150 -37.99 -2.61 21.12
CA ALA A 150 -37.50 -3.97 20.88
C ALA A 150 -38.33 -4.73 19.82
N GLU A 151 -39.42 -4.16 19.31
CA GLU A 151 -40.19 -4.76 18.20
C GLU A 151 -39.74 -4.28 16.82
N ASP A 152 -39.14 -3.09 16.68
CA ASP A 152 -38.81 -2.51 15.36
C ASP A 152 -37.35 -2.73 14.90
N PHE A 153 -36.46 -3.22 15.78
CA PHE A 153 -35.06 -3.53 15.43
C PHE A 153 -34.79 -5.03 15.25
N LYS A 154 -35.83 -5.81 14.93
CA LYS A 154 -35.74 -7.22 14.52
C LYS A 154 -35.49 -7.38 13.01
N LEU A 155 -34.72 -6.47 12.41
CA LEU A 155 -34.31 -6.55 10.99
C LEU A 155 -33.15 -7.53 10.72
N THR A 156 -32.68 -8.25 11.74
CA THR A 156 -31.77 -9.41 11.59
C THR A 156 -32.49 -10.76 11.64
N GLU A 157 -33.81 -10.76 11.83
CA GLU A 157 -34.68 -11.93 11.67
C GLU A 157 -35.80 -11.59 10.67
N THR A 158 -35.48 -10.90 9.57
CA THR A 158 -36.19 -11.27 8.35
C THR A 158 -35.87 -12.74 8.16
N SER A 159 -36.90 -13.58 8.22
CA SER A 159 -36.93 -14.95 7.77
C SER A 159 -36.43 -15.01 6.32
N ILE A 160 -35.12 -14.87 6.14
CA ILE A 160 -34.38 -15.54 5.10
C ILE A 160 -34.67 -16.99 5.42
N SER A 161 -35.63 -17.54 4.70
CA SER A 161 -35.92 -18.96 4.67
C SER A 161 -34.59 -19.71 4.69
N THR A 162 -34.35 -20.38 5.80
CA THR A 162 -33.38 -21.44 5.91
C THR A 162 -33.58 -22.38 4.72
N GLU A 163 -32.47 -22.69 4.05
CA GLU A 163 -32.27 -23.89 3.24
C GLU A 163 -32.78 -23.90 1.80
N GLU A 164 -32.29 -22.97 0.98
CA GLU A 164 -31.81 -23.40 -0.34
C GLU A 164 -30.30 -23.18 -0.39
N GLU A 165 -29.55 -24.22 0.02
CA GLU A 165 -28.12 -24.27 -0.24
C GLU A 165 -27.93 -24.37 -1.76
N ARG A 166 -27.78 -23.21 -2.41
CA ARG A 166 -27.66 -23.16 -3.87
C ARG A 166 -26.40 -23.91 -4.28
N PRO A 167 -26.49 -24.73 -5.34
CA PRO A 167 -25.34 -25.45 -5.83
C PRO A 167 -24.31 -24.46 -6.39
N GLN A 168 -23.05 -24.89 -6.39
CA GLN A 168 -22.00 -24.14 -7.06
C GLN A 168 -22.34 -23.97 -8.56
N PRO A 169 -22.09 -22.79 -9.15
CA PRO A 169 -22.28 -22.55 -10.59
C PRO A 169 -21.46 -23.52 -11.45
N ALA A 170 -22.04 -23.98 -12.56
CA ALA A 170 -21.44 -24.98 -13.44
C ALA A 170 -20.25 -24.46 -14.27
N ILE A 171 -20.27 -23.17 -14.62
CA ILE A 171 -19.21 -22.46 -15.34
C ILE A 171 -17.95 -22.31 -14.46
N PHE A 172 -18.12 -22.33 -13.13
CA PHE A 172 -16.99 -22.25 -12.21
C PHE A 172 -16.17 -23.55 -12.20
N ARG A 173 -14.94 -23.48 -12.73
CA ARG A 173 -13.99 -24.60 -12.83
C ARG A 173 -13.19 -24.77 -11.54
N GLY A 174 -13.83 -25.32 -10.53
CA GLY A 174 -13.20 -25.67 -9.25
C GLY A 174 -14.18 -26.35 -8.29
N LYS A 175 -13.76 -26.59 -7.05
CA LYS A 175 -14.66 -27.00 -5.97
C LYS A 175 -14.55 -26.00 -4.83
N LEU A 176 -15.63 -25.29 -4.54
CA LEU A 176 -15.72 -24.42 -3.38
C LEU A 176 -15.74 -25.24 -2.10
N LYS A 177 -15.04 -24.77 -1.07
CA LYS A 177 -15.19 -25.32 0.28
C LYS A 177 -16.56 -24.93 0.83
N HIS A 178 -17.09 -25.71 1.76
CA HIS A 178 -18.44 -25.49 2.30
C HIS A 178 -18.65 -24.08 2.86
N TYR A 179 -17.67 -23.50 3.56
CA TYR A 179 -17.76 -22.12 4.04
C TYR A 179 -17.76 -21.08 2.91
N GLN A 180 -17.06 -21.35 1.79
CA GLN A 180 -17.02 -20.48 0.62
C GLN A 180 -18.35 -20.53 -0.14
N LEU A 181 -18.97 -21.71 -0.21
CA LEU A 181 -20.30 -21.87 -0.77
C LEU A 181 -21.35 -21.12 0.06
N LYS A 182 -21.25 -21.18 1.39
CA LYS A 182 -22.09 -20.37 2.29
C LYS A 182 -21.91 -18.87 2.05
N GLY A 183 -20.67 -18.39 1.91
CA GLY A 183 -20.38 -16.98 1.58
C GLY A 183 -20.95 -16.54 0.24
N MET A 184 -20.82 -17.37 -0.80
CA MET A 184 -21.41 -17.13 -2.12
C MET A 184 -22.95 -17.11 -2.06
N ASN A 185 -23.58 -18.07 -1.37
CA ASN A 185 -25.03 -18.14 -1.21
C ASN A 185 -25.59 -16.93 -0.46
N TRP A 186 -24.86 -16.46 0.55
CA TRP A 186 -25.19 -15.24 1.26
C TRP A 186 -25.17 -14.01 0.32
N LEU A 187 -24.11 -13.85 -0.49
CA LEU A 187 -24.03 -12.78 -1.50
C LEU A 187 -25.16 -12.89 -2.54
N ALA A 188 -25.48 -14.11 -2.99
CA ALA A 188 -26.55 -14.37 -3.94
C ALA A 188 -27.93 -14.00 -3.39
N ASN A 189 -28.18 -14.22 -2.10
CA ASN A 189 -29.44 -13.84 -1.48
C ASN A 189 -29.56 -12.30 -1.33
N LEU A 190 -28.47 -11.63 -0.96
CA LEU A 190 -28.44 -10.16 -0.91
C LEU A 190 -28.71 -9.54 -2.29
N TYR A 191 -28.12 -10.12 -3.34
CA TYR A 191 -28.37 -9.69 -4.72
C TYR A 191 -29.84 -9.84 -5.12
N ASP A 192 -30.48 -10.97 -4.77
CA ASP A 192 -31.89 -11.22 -5.06
C ASP A 192 -32.83 -10.20 -4.37
N GLN A 193 -32.41 -9.69 -3.21
CA GLN A 193 -33.12 -8.65 -2.46
C GLN A 193 -32.77 -7.22 -2.90
N GLY A 194 -31.80 -7.05 -3.81
CA GLY A 194 -31.30 -5.74 -4.24
C GLY A 194 -30.52 -5.00 -3.15
N ILE A 195 -29.97 -5.72 -2.17
CA ILE A 195 -29.22 -5.15 -1.04
C ILE A 195 -27.73 -5.36 -1.29
N ASN A 196 -26.92 -4.33 -1.03
CA ASN A 196 -25.47 -4.44 -1.09
C ASN A 196 -24.91 -5.07 0.20
N GLY A 197 -23.90 -5.94 0.06
CA GLY A 197 -23.27 -6.64 1.19
C GLY A 197 -21.76 -6.41 1.27
N ILE A 198 -21.22 -6.51 2.49
CA ILE A 198 -19.77 -6.49 2.73
C ILE A 198 -19.34 -7.90 3.17
N LEU A 199 -18.53 -8.57 2.35
CA LEU A 199 -17.94 -9.86 2.70
C LEU A 199 -16.68 -9.65 3.55
N ALA A 200 -16.83 -9.70 4.87
CA ALA A 200 -15.78 -9.40 5.85
C ALA A 200 -15.04 -10.64 6.39
N ASP A 201 -14.86 -11.67 5.57
CA ASP A 201 -14.09 -12.86 5.94
C ASP A 201 -12.61 -12.51 6.24
N GLU A 202 -11.96 -13.31 7.09
CA GLU A 202 -10.51 -13.24 7.34
C GLU A 202 -9.68 -13.29 6.03
N MET A 203 -8.50 -12.67 6.04
CA MET A 203 -7.57 -12.74 4.91
C MET A 203 -7.12 -14.20 4.70
N GLY A 204 -7.07 -14.64 3.43
CA GLY A 204 -6.67 -16.03 3.11
C GLY A 204 -7.81 -17.05 3.04
N LEU A 205 -9.03 -16.73 3.48
CA LEU A 205 -10.20 -17.63 3.34
C LEU A 205 -10.70 -17.80 1.90
N GLY A 206 -10.22 -16.97 0.97
CA GLY A 206 -10.56 -17.06 -0.45
C GLY A 206 -11.72 -16.17 -0.88
N LYS A 207 -11.83 -14.95 -0.32
CA LYS A 207 -12.81 -13.92 -0.74
C LYS A 207 -12.83 -13.68 -2.26
N THR A 208 -11.66 -13.67 -2.91
CA THR A 208 -11.54 -13.58 -4.37
C THR A 208 -12.30 -14.69 -5.05
N VAL A 209 -12.06 -15.94 -4.66
CA VAL A 209 -12.72 -17.12 -5.24
C VAL A 209 -14.22 -17.10 -4.98
N GLN A 210 -14.65 -16.70 -3.78
CA GLN A 210 -16.08 -16.52 -3.46
C GLN A 210 -16.74 -15.45 -4.35
N SER A 211 -16.06 -14.34 -4.59
CA SER A 211 -16.54 -13.24 -5.45
C SER A 211 -16.65 -13.70 -6.91
N ILE A 212 -15.66 -14.44 -7.40
CA ILE A 212 -15.66 -15.00 -8.76
C ILE A 212 -16.81 -16.00 -8.93
N ALA A 213 -17.03 -16.89 -7.95
CA ALA A 213 -18.16 -17.81 -7.97
C ALA A 213 -19.50 -17.09 -7.94
N PHE A 214 -19.62 -16.01 -7.16
CA PHE A 214 -20.81 -15.17 -7.15
C PHE A 214 -21.08 -14.52 -8.53
N LEU A 215 -20.05 -14.04 -9.24
CA LEU A 215 -20.22 -13.54 -10.62
C LEU A 215 -20.69 -14.63 -11.59
N CYS A 216 -20.19 -15.86 -11.45
CA CYS A 216 -20.67 -17.01 -12.22
C CYS A 216 -22.14 -17.30 -11.95
N HIS A 217 -22.54 -17.24 -10.68
CA HIS A 217 -23.93 -17.43 -10.26
C HIS A 217 -24.85 -16.40 -10.90
N ILE A 218 -24.43 -15.13 -10.95
CA ILE A 218 -25.20 -14.07 -11.63
C ILE A 218 -25.34 -14.35 -13.12
N ALA A 219 -24.24 -14.74 -13.78
CA ALA A 219 -24.25 -15.03 -15.22
C ALA A 219 -25.14 -16.24 -15.57
N GLU A 220 -25.08 -17.33 -14.79
CA GLU A 220 -25.89 -18.52 -15.06
C GLU A 220 -27.37 -18.32 -14.72
N LYS A 221 -27.68 -17.73 -13.55
CA LYS A 221 -29.05 -17.65 -13.06
C LYS A 221 -29.83 -16.53 -13.74
N TYR A 222 -29.20 -15.38 -13.98
CA TYR A 222 -29.87 -14.18 -14.48
C TYR A 222 -29.56 -13.88 -15.96
N ASP A 223 -28.78 -14.74 -16.63
CA ASP A 223 -28.23 -14.50 -17.97
C ASP A 223 -27.55 -13.13 -18.10
N ALA A 224 -27.02 -12.64 -16.98
CA ALA A 224 -26.42 -11.31 -16.85
C ALA A 224 -24.90 -11.45 -16.88
N TRP A 225 -24.33 -11.43 -18.07
CA TRP A 225 -22.91 -11.71 -18.30
C TRP A 225 -21.96 -10.50 -18.12
N GLY A 226 -22.50 -9.31 -17.87
CA GLY A 226 -21.72 -8.10 -17.61
C GLY A 226 -22.30 -6.84 -18.26
N PRO A 227 -21.62 -5.68 -18.16
CA PRO A 227 -20.22 -5.50 -17.73
C PRO A 227 -20.01 -5.55 -16.21
N PHE A 228 -18.95 -6.24 -15.78
CA PHE A 228 -18.52 -6.29 -14.37
C PHE A 228 -17.24 -5.48 -14.18
N LEU A 229 -17.17 -4.67 -13.13
CA LEU A 229 -15.96 -3.94 -12.75
C LEU A 229 -15.44 -4.42 -11.41
N ILE A 230 -14.16 -4.78 -11.37
CA ILE A 230 -13.45 -5.21 -10.18
C ILE A 230 -12.30 -4.22 -9.95
N ILE A 231 -12.30 -3.60 -8.78
CA ILE A 231 -11.25 -2.67 -8.35
C ILE A 231 -10.41 -3.37 -7.30
N SER A 232 -9.09 -3.36 -7.47
CA SER A 232 -8.16 -3.98 -6.52
C SER A 232 -6.81 -3.27 -6.51
N PRO A 233 -6.01 -3.37 -5.43
CA PRO A 233 -4.65 -2.83 -5.42
C PRO A 233 -3.82 -3.37 -6.60
N ALA A 234 -2.93 -2.53 -7.15
CA ALA A 234 -2.12 -2.88 -8.33
C ALA A 234 -1.29 -4.16 -8.14
N SER A 235 -0.80 -4.39 -6.92
CA SER A 235 -0.07 -5.61 -6.53
C SER A 235 -0.89 -6.89 -6.65
N THR A 236 -2.22 -6.81 -6.59
CA THR A 236 -3.13 -7.96 -6.61
C THR A 236 -3.84 -8.19 -7.93
N LEU A 237 -3.75 -7.25 -8.89
CA LEU A 237 -4.42 -7.35 -10.19
C LEU A 237 -3.99 -8.60 -10.97
N HIS A 238 -2.69 -8.91 -10.96
CA HIS A 238 -2.18 -10.10 -11.63
C HIS A 238 -2.74 -11.39 -11.02
N ASN A 239 -2.90 -11.43 -9.70
CA ASN A 239 -3.54 -12.55 -9.01
C ASN A 239 -5.01 -12.68 -9.43
N TRP A 240 -5.77 -11.59 -9.49
CA TRP A 240 -7.15 -11.61 -10.00
C TRP A 240 -7.24 -12.14 -11.43
N GLN A 241 -6.33 -11.71 -12.32
CA GLN A 241 -6.30 -12.19 -13.70
C GLN A 241 -6.03 -13.71 -13.77
N GLN A 242 -5.06 -14.20 -12.99
CA GLN A 242 -4.75 -15.63 -12.93
C GLN A 242 -5.93 -16.45 -12.39
N GLU A 243 -6.57 -15.99 -11.31
CA GLU A 243 -7.70 -16.71 -10.71
C GLU A 243 -8.92 -16.71 -11.63
N MET A 244 -9.20 -15.61 -12.33
CA MET A 244 -10.26 -15.57 -13.34
C MET A 244 -9.95 -16.51 -14.51
N ALA A 245 -8.72 -16.51 -15.03
CA ALA A 245 -8.32 -17.42 -16.11
C ALA A 245 -8.38 -18.90 -15.69
N ARG A 246 -8.09 -19.18 -14.41
CA ARG A 246 -8.11 -20.53 -13.84
C ARG A 246 -9.53 -21.03 -13.59
N PHE A 247 -10.34 -20.25 -12.87
CA PHE A 247 -11.65 -20.68 -12.40
C PHE A 247 -12.77 -20.38 -13.40
N VAL A 248 -12.63 -19.38 -14.26
CA VAL A 248 -13.70 -18.93 -15.17
C VAL A 248 -13.11 -18.47 -16.52
N PRO A 249 -12.52 -19.39 -17.31
CA PRO A 249 -11.88 -19.03 -18.59
C PRO A 249 -12.88 -18.57 -19.65
N ASP A 250 -14.17 -18.88 -19.47
CA ASP A 250 -15.25 -18.48 -20.38
C ASP A 250 -15.58 -16.99 -20.27
N PHE A 251 -15.13 -16.31 -19.19
CA PHE A 251 -15.24 -14.86 -19.05
C PHE A 251 -14.07 -14.15 -19.75
N LYS A 252 -14.37 -13.15 -20.57
CA LYS A 252 -13.33 -12.29 -21.15
C LYS A 252 -12.89 -11.26 -20.11
N VAL A 253 -11.69 -11.43 -19.58
CA VAL A 253 -11.09 -10.49 -18.64
C VAL A 253 -10.25 -9.49 -19.41
N VAL A 254 -10.56 -8.20 -19.27
CA VAL A 254 -9.80 -7.12 -19.88
C VAL A 254 -9.13 -6.33 -18.77
N PRO A 255 -7.81 -6.45 -18.61
CA PRO A 255 -7.18 -6.03 -17.39
C PRO A 255 -6.56 -4.63 -17.65
N TYR A 256 -6.89 -3.64 -16.81
CA TYR A 256 -6.70 -2.21 -17.08
C TYR A 256 -5.60 -1.60 -16.18
N TRP A 257 -4.36 -1.53 -16.70
CA TRP A 257 -3.22 -0.85 -16.06
C TRP A 257 -2.13 -0.47 -17.08
N GLY A 258 -1.39 0.62 -16.84
CA GLY A 258 -0.28 1.06 -17.71
C GLY A 258 -0.65 2.20 -18.66
N ASN A 259 0.11 2.36 -19.76
CA ASN A 259 0.08 3.56 -20.61
C ASN A 259 -1.26 3.73 -21.38
N PRO A 260 -1.99 4.87 -21.25
CA PRO A 260 -3.37 5.06 -21.76
C PRO A 260 -3.61 4.74 -23.24
N GLN A 261 -2.62 4.95 -24.10
CA GLN A 261 -2.77 4.76 -25.56
C GLN A 261 -2.83 3.28 -25.96
N ALA A 262 -2.10 2.39 -25.29
CA ALA A 262 -2.11 0.96 -25.61
C ALA A 262 -3.43 0.26 -25.21
N HIS A 263 -4.28 0.94 -24.43
CA HIS A 263 -5.50 0.39 -23.83
C HIS A 263 -6.75 0.62 -24.68
N ILE A 264 -6.89 1.78 -25.30
CA ILE A 264 -8.06 2.12 -26.13
C ILE A 264 -8.17 1.13 -27.29
N ASP A 265 -7.05 0.73 -27.90
CA ASP A 265 -7.00 -0.21 -29.02
C ASP A 265 -7.41 -1.64 -28.65
N LYS A 266 -7.21 -2.07 -27.39
CA LYS A 266 -7.57 -3.43 -26.91
C LYS A 266 -9.00 -3.52 -26.39
N ILE A 267 -9.52 -2.43 -25.84
CA ILE A 267 -10.83 -2.40 -25.16
C ILE A 267 -11.97 -2.16 -26.16
N HIS A 268 -11.78 -1.25 -27.13
CA HIS A 268 -12.81 -0.90 -28.11
C HIS A 268 -13.35 -2.13 -28.88
N PRO A 269 -12.50 -3.07 -29.37
CA PRO A 269 -12.95 -4.29 -30.01
C PRO A 269 -13.55 -5.32 -29.05
N ALA A 270 -13.17 -5.29 -27.76
CA ALA A 270 -13.55 -6.28 -26.77
C ALA A 270 -14.94 -6.03 -26.16
N LEU A 271 -15.33 -4.76 -26.06
CA LEU A 271 -16.65 -4.32 -25.60
C LEU A 271 -17.60 -3.99 -26.76
N SER A 272 -17.08 -3.80 -27.99
CA SER A 272 -17.92 -3.79 -29.19
C SER A 272 -18.37 -5.22 -29.53
N LYS A 273 -19.66 -5.40 -29.81
CA LYS A 273 -20.29 -6.70 -30.15
C LYS A 273 -19.42 -7.54 -31.12
N PRO A 274 -19.14 -8.83 -30.83
CA PRO A 274 -18.48 -9.69 -31.79
C PRO A 274 -19.42 -10.01 -32.96
N ALA A 275 -18.86 -10.01 -34.18
CA ALA A 275 -19.51 -10.57 -35.35
C ALA A 275 -19.79 -12.08 -35.14
N ALA A 276 -20.90 -12.56 -35.69
CA ALA A 276 -21.48 -13.88 -35.53
C ALA A 276 -20.45 -15.04 -35.47
N CYS A 277 -20.55 -15.88 -34.43
CA CYS A 277 -19.91 -17.19 -34.42
C CYS A 277 -20.66 -18.17 -35.35
N PRO A 278 -19.93 -19.04 -36.09
CA PRO A 278 -20.52 -19.99 -37.02
C PRO A 278 -21.21 -21.17 -36.30
N ALA A 279 -22.31 -21.59 -36.90
CA ALA A 279 -23.28 -22.61 -36.52
C ALA A 279 -22.77 -23.85 -35.76
N LEU A 280 -23.50 -24.19 -34.68
CA LEU A 280 -23.81 -25.58 -34.33
C LEU A 280 -25.34 -25.71 -34.37
N GLY A 281 -25.83 -26.51 -35.33
CA GLY A 281 -27.25 -26.59 -35.65
C GLY A 281 -28.02 -27.56 -34.75
N GLN A 282 -29.19 -27.14 -34.28
CA GLN A 282 -30.47 -27.80 -34.55
C GLN A 282 -31.63 -26.89 -34.09
N ARG A 283 -32.70 -26.90 -34.89
CA ARG A 283 -33.88 -26.02 -34.86
C ARG A 283 -34.71 -26.18 -33.56
N LEU A 284 -35.31 -25.09 -33.09
CA LEU A 284 -36.77 -24.88 -33.07
C LEU A 284 -37.11 -23.41 -32.67
N ASN A 285 -38.16 -22.88 -33.30
CA ASN A 285 -38.57 -21.47 -33.31
C ASN A 285 -39.29 -21.04 -32.01
N PHE A 286 -39.12 -19.79 -31.53
CA PHE A 286 -40.22 -18.85 -31.28
C PHE A 286 -39.76 -17.41 -30.88
N SER A 287 -40.57 -16.46 -31.34
CA SER A 287 -40.73 -15.01 -31.09
C SER A 287 -39.70 -14.15 -30.33
N THR A 288 -39.44 -13.01 -30.97
CA THR A 288 -38.80 -11.76 -30.53
C THR A 288 -39.18 -11.22 -29.13
N SER A 289 -38.18 -11.09 -28.26
CA SER A 289 -38.04 -9.96 -27.32
C SER A 289 -36.58 -9.77 -26.91
N GLY A 290 -35.83 -9.00 -27.70
CA GLY A 290 -34.73 -8.12 -27.27
C GLY A 290 -33.66 -8.61 -26.29
N SER A 291 -33.21 -9.87 -26.32
CA SER A 291 -31.97 -10.31 -25.65
C SER A 291 -30.80 -10.27 -26.63
N GLY A 292 -30.06 -9.17 -26.64
CA GLY A 292 -28.80 -9.08 -27.35
C GLY A 292 -27.71 -9.78 -26.55
N THR A 293 -27.20 -10.90 -27.05
CA THR A 293 -26.02 -11.59 -26.54
C THR A 293 -24.84 -10.61 -26.47
N SER A 294 -24.55 -10.11 -25.25
CA SER A 294 -23.44 -9.21 -24.98
C SER A 294 -22.21 -10.03 -24.58
N ALA A 295 -21.06 -9.72 -25.17
CA ALA A 295 -19.79 -10.30 -24.76
C ALA A 295 -19.49 -9.96 -23.29
N SER A 296 -19.23 -11.00 -22.50
CA SER A 296 -18.95 -10.94 -21.06
C SER A 296 -17.58 -10.31 -20.83
N ALA A 297 -17.53 -9.05 -20.37
CA ALA A 297 -16.29 -8.35 -20.09
C ALA A 297 -16.19 -7.98 -18.60
N ALA A 298 -15.19 -8.54 -17.92
CA ALA A 298 -14.79 -8.12 -16.58
C ALA A 298 -13.58 -7.18 -16.70
N VAL A 299 -13.72 -5.93 -16.26
CA VAL A 299 -12.64 -4.94 -16.26
C VAL A 299 -11.98 -4.94 -14.88
N LEU A 300 -10.66 -5.13 -14.84
CA LEU A 300 -9.86 -5.07 -13.60
C LEU A 300 -9.12 -3.74 -13.53
N GLY A 301 -9.34 -2.89 -12.51
CA GLY A 301 -8.67 -1.58 -12.35
C GLY A 301 -7.87 -1.45 -11.05
N SER A 302 -6.80 -0.64 -11.07
CA SER A 302 -5.99 -0.25 -9.90
C SER A 302 -6.11 1.23 -9.53
N ASP A 303 -6.04 1.52 -8.23
CA ASP A 303 -6.14 2.87 -7.68
C ASP A 303 -4.82 3.67 -7.70
N ASP A 304 -3.67 3.00 -7.68
CA ASP A 304 -2.35 3.63 -7.52
C ASP A 304 -1.42 3.36 -8.71
N ILE A 305 -1.30 4.32 -9.64
CA ILE A 305 -0.19 4.33 -10.62
C ILE A 305 0.29 5.77 -10.79
N GLU A 306 1.51 6.03 -10.32
CA GLU A 306 2.29 7.24 -10.58
C GLU A 306 2.82 7.23 -12.02
N VAL A 307 2.68 8.34 -12.73
CA VAL A 307 3.35 8.56 -14.02
C VAL A 307 4.76 9.04 -13.73
N SER A 308 5.77 8.29 -14.18
CA SER A 308 7.17 8.71 -14.13
C SER A 308 7.45 9.70 -15.27
N ASP A 309 7.91 10.89 -14.94
CA ASP A 309 8.42 11.89 -15.87
C ASP A 309 9.72 11.40 -16.52
N GLU A 310 9.73 11.26 -17.85
CA GLU A 310 10.97 11.30 -18.64
C GLU A 310 10.83 12.26 -19.84
N ASP A 311 11.84 13.12 -19.92
CA ASP A 311 12.15 14.23 -20.81
C ASP A 311 11.61 14.23 -22.26
N LEU A 312 11.16 15.41 -22.71
CA LEU A 312 10.84 15.72 -24.11
C LEU A 312 11.91 16.65 -24.73
N PRO A 313 12.43 16.37 -25.94
CA PRO A 313 13.14 17.38 -26.71
C PRO A 313 12.18 18.23 -27.56
N THR A 314 12.54 19.50 -27.65
CA THR A 314 11.84 20.63 -28.26
C THR A 314 11.78 20.54 -29.79
N SER A 315 10.62 20.80 -30.41
CA SER A 315 10.58 21.49 -31.71
C SER A 315 9.23 22.16 -31.97
N LEU A 316 9.30 23.39 -32.49
CA LEU A 316 8.22 24.33 -32.73
C LEU A 316 7.39 23.98 -33.98
N SER A 317 6.07 24.19 -33.92
CA SER A 317 5.30 24.66 -35.10
C SER A 317 3.90 25.22 -34.73
N LYS A 318 3.83 26.56 -34.75
CA LYS A 318 2.75 27.51 -35.08
C LYS A 318 1.32 26.97 -35.33
N HIS A 319 0.38 27.28 -34.43
CA HIS A 319 -1.04 27.62 -34.68
C HIS A 319 -1.64 28.35 -33.43
N PRO A 320 -2.68 29.20 -33.58
CA PRO A 320 -3.11 30.19 -32.56
C PRO A 320 -3.73 29.56 -31.30
N PRO A 321 -3.81 30.28 -30.16
CA PRO A 321 -4.02 29.67 -28.86
C PRO A 321 -5.48 29.26 -28.70
N LYS A 322 -5.80 28.02 -29.07
CA LYS A 322 -6.84 27.29 -28.32
C LYS A 322 -6.20 26.98 -26.98
N MET A 323 -6.76 27.52 -25.90
CA MET A 323 -6.44 27.13 -24.52
C MET A 323 -6.43 25.59 -24.45
N LYS A 324 -5.25 25.00 -24.58
CA LYS A 324 -5.02 23.61 -24.18
C LYS A 324 -4.94 23.68 -22.67
N VAL A 325 -6.07 23.48 -22.02
CA VAL A 325 -6.08 23.09 -20.61
C VAL A 325 -5.26 21.80 -20.56
N HIS A 326 -4.03 21.88 -20.03
CA HIS A 326 -3.24 20.71 -19.72
C HIS A 326 -4.10 19.84 -18.79
N LYS A 327 -4.58 18.70 -19.30
CA LYS A 327 -5.28 17.69 -18.52
C LYS A 327 -4.25 16.95 -17.65
N GLU A 328 -3.65 17.65 -16.71
CA GLU A 328 -3.15 17.04 -15.47
C GLU A 328 -4.33 17.05 -14.50
N GLU A 329 -5.31 16.19 -14.79
CA GLU A 329 -6.49 16.04 -13.97
C GLU A 329 -6.76 14.57 -13.74
N ASN A 330 -6.77 14.24 -12.46
CA ASN A 330 -7.32 13.04 -11.81
C ASN A 330 -6.28 11.96 -11.51
N GLY A 331 -5.93 11.88 -10.22
CA GLY A 331 -5.48 10.61 -9.65
C GLY A 331 -6.56 9.56 -9.96
N ALA A 332 -6.15 8.49 -10.65
CA ALA A 332 -7.00 7.48 -11.25
C ALA A 332 -7.63 7.80 -12.63
N ALA A 333 -6.95 8.53 -13.51
CA ALA A 333 -7.31 8.64 -14.94
C ALA A 333 -7.64 7.27 -15.59
N ASN A 334 -6.98 6.22 -15.10
CA ASN A 334 -7.23 4.84 -15.49
C ASN A 334 -8.63 4.33 -15.08
N MET A 335 -9.04 4.58 -13.84
CA MET A 335 -10.38 4.22 -13.36
C MET A 335 -11.47 5.01 -14.10
N VAL A 336 -11.26 6.30 -14.32
CA VAL A 336 -12.22 7.17 -15.04
C VAL A 336 -12.43 6.66 -16.46
N ASN A 337 -11.35 6.34 -17.17
CA ASN A 337 -11.44 5.78 -18.52
C ASN A 337 -12.10 4.40 -18.51
N ALA A 338 -11.77 3.52 -17.56
CA ALA A 338 -12.42 2.22 -17.43
C ALA A 338 -13.94 2.35 -17.20
N MET A 339 -14.37 3.28 -16.34
CA MET A 339 -15.79 3.58 -16.08
C MET A 339 -16.49 4.16 -17.30
N ASP A 340 -15.84 5.12 -17.98
CA ASP A 340 -16.37 5.76 -19.19
C ASP A 340 -16.61 4.75 -20.30
N ILE A 341 -15.70 3.78 -20.43
CA ILE A 341 -15.77 2.74 -21.46
C ILE A 341 -16.78 1.64 -21.07
N ALA A 342 -16.82 1.21 -19.80
CA ALA A 342 -17.70 0.12 -19.36
C ALA A 342 -19.16 0.55 -19.14
N PHE A 343 -19.40 1.71 -18.54
CA PHE A 343 -20.72 2.14 -18.08
C PHE A 343 -21.18 3.46 -18.72
N GLY A 344 -20.29 4.16 -19.41
CA GLY A 344 -20.56 5.45 -20.03
C GLY A 344 -20.35 6.63 -19.08
N LYS A 345 -19.95 7.77 -19.65
CA LYS A 345 -19.60 9.01 -18.92
C LYS A 345 -20.64 9.51 -17.92
N LYS A 346 -21.93 9.21 -18.15
CA LYS A 346 -23.04 9.71 -17.33
C LYS A 346 -23.19 8.96 -15.99
N LYS A 347 -22.57 7.79 -15.85
CA LYS A 347 -22.70 6.94 -14.65
C LYS A 347 -21.52 7.05 -13.69
N HIS A 348 -20.50 7.83 -14.05
CA HIS A 348 -19.34 8.05 -13.20
C HIS A 348 -19.55 9.30 -12.32
N VAL A 349 -19.55 9.10 -11.00
CA VAL A 349 -19.63 10.17 -10.01
C VAL A 349 -18.23 10.45 -9.49
N LEU A 350 -17.77 11.69 -9.62
CA LEU A 350 -16.46 12.10 -9.13
C LEU A 350 -16.40 12.08 -7.61
N CYS A 351 -15.24 11.73 -7.07
CA CYS A 351 -14.99 11.81 -5.64
C CYS A 351 -14.95 13.28 -5.19
N PHE A 352 -15.96 13.72 -4.44
CA PHE A 352 -16.07 15.10 -3.96
C PHE A 352 -14.93 15.49 -3.01
N ALA A 353 -14.46 14.55 -2.17
CA ALA A 353 -13.28 14.77 -1.32
C ALA A 353 -12.00 15.02 -2.13
N HIS A 354 -11.80 14.28 -3.24
CA HIS A 354 -10.69 14.53 -4.14
C HIS A 354 -10.81 15.89 -4.84
N LEU A 355 -12.02 16.30 -5.21
CA LEU A 355 -12.28 17.61 -5.82
C LEU A 355 -11.88 18.76 -4.89
N ILE A 356 -12.28 18.71 -3.61
CA ILE A 356 -11.90 19.72 -2.61
C ILE A 356 -10.37 19.81 -2.47
N ASN A 357 -9.68 18.67 -2.44
CA ASN A 357 -8.22 18.61 -2.35
C ASN A 357 -7.53 19.15 -3.62
N LEU A 358 -8.11 18.94 -4.80
CA LEU A 358 -7.56 19.47 -6.04
C LEU A 358 -7.71 21.00 -6.09
N VAL A 359 -8.83 21.53 -5.60
CA VAL A 359 -9.06 22.98 -5.51
C VAL A 359 -8.06 23.63 -4.57
N SER A 360 -7.80 23.04 -3.39
CA SER A 360 -6.81 23.57 -2.45
C SER A 360 -5.39 23.55 -3.02
N TYR A 361 -4.98 22.45 -3.65
CA TYR A 361 -3.68 22.31 -4.29
C TYR A 361 -3.48 23.33 -5.42
N ARG A 362 -4.43 23.43 -6.35
CA ARG A 362 -4.34 24.35 -7.49
C ARG A 362 -4.40 25.81 -7.10
N SER A 363 -5.18 26.16 -6.08
CA SER A 363 -5.21 27.52 -5.54
C SER A 363 -3.86 27.94 -4.98
N VAL A 364 -3.14 27.00 -4.34
CA VAL A 364 -1.79 27.23 -3.83
C VAL A 364 -0.76 27.37 -4.96
N GLU A 365 -0.84 26.51 -5.99
CA GLU A 365 0.07 26.53 -7.13
C GLU A 365 -0.14 27.75 -8.04
N ALA A 366 -1.37 28.27 -8.10
CA ALA A 366 -1.71 29.48 -8.84
C ALA A 366 -1.00 30.74 -8.31
N VAL A 367 -0.47 30.70 -7.08
CA VAL A 367 0.28 31.81 -6.46
C VAL A 367 1.77 31.43 -6.37
N PRO A 368 2.63 31.91 -7.29
CA PRO A 368 4.03 31.49 -7.37
C PRO A 368 4.84 31.75 -6.09
N GLU A 369 4.60 32.87 -5.41
CA GLU A 369 5.28 33.22 -4.16
C GLU A 369 4.98 32.22 -3.04
N LEU A 370 3.71 31.81 -2.93
CA LEU A 370 3.27 30.81 -1.97
C LEU A 370 3.81 29.42 -2.31
N ALA A 371 3.86 29.06 -3.60
CA ALA A 371 4.44 27.81 -4.05
C ALA A 371 5.93 27.70 -3.68
N LEU A 372 6.72 28.77 -3.86
CA LEU A 372 8.13 28.83 -3.45
C LEU A 372 8.30 28.69 -1.93
N LEU A 373 7.44 29.34 -1.15
CA LEU A 373 7.45 29.25 0.30
C LEU A 373 7.14 27.83 0.79
N ILE A 374 6.13 27.18 0.21
CA ILE A 374 5.77 25.80 0.56
C ILE A 374 6.88 24.84 0.14
N ASP A 375 7.52 25.05 -1.01
CA ASP A 375 8.66 24.23 -1.44
C ASP A 375 9.88 24.38 -0.52
N LYS A 376 10.11 25.59 0.02
CA LYS A 376 11.09 25.81 1.09
C LYS A 376 10.76 24.96 2.33
N VAL A 377 9.50 24.95 2.78
CA VAL A 377 9.05 24.08 3.89
C VAL A 377 9.23 22.59 3.55
N LYS A 378 8.90 22.16 2.32
CA LYS A 378 9.09 20.76 1.87
C LYS A 378 10.55 20.34 1.97
N ARG A 379 11.51 21.18 1.53
CA ARG A 379 12.94 20.89 1.64
C ARG A 379 13.38 20.69 3.08
N VAL A 380 12.92 21.56 3.97
CA VAL A 380 13.22 21.49 5.40
C VAL A 380 12.70 20.19 6.00
N VAL A 381 11.43 19.88 5.79
CA VAL A 381 10.79 18.64 6.28
C VAL A 381 11.50 17.40 5.71
N THR A 382 11.88 17.43 4.43
CA THR A 382 12.59 16.31 3.77
C THR A 382 13.97 16.08 4.39
N TRP A 383 14.70 17.14 4.69
CA TRP A 383 15.99 17.05 5.37
C TRP A 383 15.84 16.42 6.76
N PHE A 384 14.89 16.89 7.56
CA PHE A 384 14.64 16.36 8.89
C PHE A 384 14.17 14.90 8.91
N LYS A 385 13.38 14.47 7.91
CA LYS A 385 13.00 13.05 7.75
C LYS A 385 14.21 12.14 7.48
N ARG A 386 15.26 12.64 6.81
CA ARG A 386 16.49 11.89 6.54
C ARG A 386 17.45 11.85 7.73
N SER A 387 17.46 12.90 8.56
CA SER A 387 18.38 13.02 9.69
C SER A 387 17.97 12.24 10.95
N ALA A 388 16.76 11.65 11.00
CA ALA A 388 16.22 10.82 12.09
C ALA A 388 16.18 11.42 13.52
N SER A 389 16.79 12.58 13.78
CA SER A 389 16.93 13.16 15.12
C SER A 389 15.64 13.80 15.67
N VAL A 390 14.73 14.26 14.82
CA VAL A 390 13.52 15.00 15.25
C VAL A 390 12.43 14.10 15.83
N GLU A 391 12.29 12.88 15.30
CA GLU A 391 11.26 11.93 15.78
C GLU A 391 11.57 11.44 17.20
N ALA A 392 12.85 11.44 17.60
CA ALA A 392 13.29 11.08 18.94
C ALA A 392 13.02 12.16 20.00
N GLU A 393 13.09 13.45 19.64
CA GLU A 393 12.87 14.56 20.58
C GLU A 393 11.40 15.02 20.67
N SER A 394 10.60 14.84 19.62
CA SER A 394 9.25 15.42 19.54
C SER A 394 8.09 14.44 19.75
N ASN A 395 8.33 13.12 19.80
CA ASN A 395 7.29 12.06 19.80
C ASN A 395 6.25 12.17 18.66
N LEU A 396 6.48 13.04 17.68
CA LEU A 396 5.51 13.44 16.66
C LEU A 396 6.09 13.15 15.27
N LYS A 397 5.41 12.28 14.52
CA LYS A 397 5.82 11.90 13.16
C LYS A 397 5.76 13.10 12.21
N LEU A 398 6.83 13.31 11.45
CA LEU A 398 6.90 14.33 10.40
C LEU A 398 6.06 13.93 9.19
N ILE A 399 5.26 14.87 8.68
CA ILE A 399 4.39 14.68 7.51
C ILE A 399 4.97 15.45 6.34
N GLN A 400 5.11 14.79 5.19
CA GLN A 400 5.54 15.40 3.94
C GLN A 400 4.33 15.51 3.01
N SER A 401 4.19 16.64 2.32
CA SER A 401 3.13 16.83 1.33
C SER A 401 3.31 15.88 0.15
N VAL A 402 2.24 15.21 -0.26
CA VAL A 402 2.15 14.36 -1.46
C VAL A 402 0.87 14.76 -2.19
N HIS A 403 0.96 15.10 -3.47
CA HIS A 403 -0.16 15.62 -4.25
C HIS A 403 -1.37 14.67 -4.31
N THR A 404 -1.13 13.36 -4.32
CA THR A 404 -2.18 12.32 -4.32
C THR A 404 -2.85 12.10 -2.96
N ARG A 405 -2.21 12.51 -1.87
CA ARG A 405 -2.73 12.31 -0.52
C ARG A 405 -3.52 13.52 -0.07
N TRP A 406 -4.78 13.30 0.27
CA TRP A 406 -5.69 14.36 0.73
C TRP A 406 -5.06 15.18 1.87
N ASN A 407 -5.11 16.50 1.70
CA ASN A 407 -4.79 17.51 2.71
C ASN A 407 -3.34 17.44 3.22
N SER A 408 -2.46 16.79 2.46
CA SER A 408 -1.06 16.59 2.85
C SER A 408 -0.28 17.90 2.95
N THR A 409 -0.60 18.92 2.14
CA THR A 409 -0.01 20.26 2.23
C THR A 409 -0.42 20.96 3.53
N PHE A 410 -1.71 20.93 3.87
CA PHE A 410 -2.22 21.50 5.12
C PHE A 410 -1.58 20.84 6.35
N GLU A 411 -1.58 19.50 6.41
CA GLU A 411 -1.02 18.75 7.53
C GLU A 411 0.49 18.97 7.66
N MET A 412 1.22 19.05 6.54
CA MET A 412 2.66 19.36 6.54
C MET A 412 2.92 20.75 7.13
N ILE A 413 2.20 21.79 6.70
CA ILE A 413 2.41 23.16 7.17
C ILE A 413 2.02 23.30 8.65
N LYS A 414 0.84 22.78 9.03
CA LYS A 414 0.36 22.79 10.42
C LYS A 414 1.35 22.07 11.36
N ARG A 415 1.85 20.91 10.94
CA ARG A 415 2.87 20.16 11.67
C ARG A 415 4.19 20.91 11.73
N PHE A 416 4.62 21.50 10.63
CA PHE A 416 5.86 22.28 10.57
C PHE A 416 5.84 23.45 11.56
N LEU A 417 4.74 24.21 11.58
CA LEU A 417 4.56 25.33 12.51
C LEU A 417 4.55 24.88 13.97
N SER A 418 3.91 23.75 14.29
CA SER A 418 3.86 23.20 15.65
C SER A 418 5.24 22.75 16.18
N LEU A 419 6.15 22.36 15.28
CA LEU A 419 7.49 21.87 15.60
C LEU A 419 8.59 22.91 15.34
N SER A 420 8.22 24.15 14.98
CA SER A 420 9.15 25.23 14.63
C SER A 420 10.23 25.51 15.69
N SER A 421 9.86 25.45 16.98
CA SER A 421 10.80 25.61 18.09
C SER A 421 11.88 24.52 18.13
N ILE A 422 11.49 23.27 17.85
CA ILE A 422 12.38 22.10 17.83
C ILE A 422 13.29 22.16 16.60
N PHE A 423 12.75 22.52 15.44
CA PHE A 423 13.56 22.67 14.22
C PHE A 423 14.63 23.73 14.37
N ASN A 424 14.31 24.88 14.98
CA ASN A 424 15.29 25.95 15.21
C ASN A 424 16.44 25.46 16.10
N ASN A 425 16.13 24.76 17.21
CA ASN A 425 17.14 24.22 18.11
C ASN A 425 18.10 23.23 17.43
N ILE A 426 17.59 22.37 16.55
CA ILE A 426 18.39 21.36 15.85
C ILE A 426 19.19 21.97 14.70
N THR A 427 18.61 22.93 13.98
CA THR A 427 19.29 23.62 12.86
C THR A 427 20.55 24.33 13.34
N HIS A 428 20.54 24.94 14.54
CA HIS A 428 21.73 25.57 15.12
C HIS A 428 22.87 24.58 15.43
N ARG A 429 22.59 23.28 15.55
CA ARG A 429 23.60 22.24 15.84
C ARG A 429 24.24 21.64 14.58
N HIS A 430 23.67 21.87 13.40
CA HIS A 430 24.10 21.24 12.15
C HIS A 430 24.37 22.26 11.05
N THR A 431 25.62 22.34 10.59
CA THR A 431 26.06 23.26 9.53
C THR A 431 25.54 22.91 8.12
N SER A 432 25.06 21.68 7.92
CA SER A 432 24.48 21.20 6.66
C SER A 432 22.96 21.40 6.56
N ALA A 433 22.35 22.11 7.51
CA ALA A 433 20.91 22.31 7.55
C ALA A 433 20.45 23.35 6.51
N PRO A 434 19.28 23.15 5.86
CA PRO A 434 18.72 24.12 4.93
C PRO A 434 18.31 25.42 5.64
N SER A 435 18.23 26.53 4.90
CA SER A 435 17.79 27.81 5.43
C SER A 435 16.38 27.72 6.03
N MET A 436 16.23 28.04 7.32
CA MET A 436 14.93 28.10 8.00
C MET A 436 14.03 29.21 7.45
N THR A 437 12.74 29.09 7.76
CA THR A 437 11.75 30.12 7.45
C THR A 437 11.92 31.34 8.36
N LEU A 438 11.70 32.52 7.80
CA LEU A 438 11.72 33.80 8.50
C LEU A 438 10.42 33.97 9.33
N ALA A 439 10.45 34.89 10.30
CA ALA A 439 9.27 35.20 11.10
C ALA A 439 8.10 35.74 10.26
N ALA A 440 8.38 36.49 9.18
CA ALA A 440 7.37 36.93 8.23
C ALA A 440 6.74 35.76 7.48
N GLU A 441 7.58 34.90 6.88
CA GLU A 441 7.14 33.68 6.19
C GLU A 441 6.32 32.73 7.09
N ASN A 442 6.64 32.65 8.39
CA ASN A 442 5.87 31.85 9.34
C ASN A 442 4.47 32.43 9.61
N ARG A 443 4.29 33.76 9.54
CA ARG A 443 2.96 34.38 9.60
C ARG A 443 2.16 34.09 8.35
N ASP A 444 2.78 34.21 7.18
CA ASP A 444 2.14 33.89 5.89
C ASP A 444 1.69 32.41 5.87
N LEU A 445 2.53 31.49 6.38
CA LEU A 445 2.16 30.08 6.53
C LEU A 445 1.00 29.86 7.52
N GLN A 446 0.91 30.65 8.59
CA GLN A 446 -0.22 30.58 9.53
C GLN A 446 -1.52 31.05 8.87
N GLU A 447 -1.48 32.11 8.09
CA GLU A 447 -2.64 32.60 7.32
C GLU A 447 -3.09 31.55 6.29
N VAL A 448 -2.15 30.92 5.60
CA VAL A 448 -2.45 29.81 4.66
C VAL A 448 -3.10 28.64 5.37
N VAL A 449 -2.65 28.28 6.58
CA VAL A 449 -3.30 27.23 7.38
C VAL A 449 -4.72 27.61 7.74
N GLN A 450 -4.97 28.86 8.13
CA GLN A 450 -6.32 29.35 8.44
C GLN A 450 -7.25 29.30 7.21
N LEU A 451 -6.74 29.63 6.02
CA LEU A 451 -7.49 29.55 4.77
C LEU A 451 -7.81 28.11 4.35
N LEU A 452 -6.89 27.18 4.62
CA LEU A 452 -7.05 25.76 4.26
C LEU A 452 -7.85 24.95 5.30
N GLU A 453 -8.02 25.46 6.53
CA GLU A 453 -8.71 24.75 7.62
C GLU A 453 -10.20 24.43 7.31
N PRO A 454 -11.00 25.34 6.72
CA PRO A 454 -12.38 25.03 6.32
C PRO A 454 -12.46 23.93 5.24
N LEU A 455 -11.50 23.91 4.30
CA LEU A 455 -11.42 22.87 3.26
C LEU A 455 -11.06 21.50 3.86
N GLN A 456 -10.17 21.49 4.85
CA GLN A 456 -9.84 20.28 5.62
C GLN A 456 -11.05 19.77 6.41
N ALA A 457 -11.78 20.67 7.09
CA ALA A 457 -12.99 20.32 7.83
C ALA A 457 -14.07 19.74 6.90
N SER A 458 -14.28 20.36 5.74
CA SER A 458 -15.22 19.90 4.71
C SER A 458 -14.84 18.53 4.16
N THR A 459 -13.54 18.31 3.88
CA THR A 459 -13.05 17.02 3.41
C THR A 459 -13.29 15.93 4.46
N ASN A 460 -13.00 16.21 5.73
CA ASN A 460 -13.23 15.28 6.84
C ASN A 460 -14.71 14.96 7.02
N GLN A 461 -15.62 15.92 6.83
CA GLN A 461 -17.07 15.66 6.91
C GLN A 461 -17.54 14.74 5.80
N VAL A 462 -17.03 14.92 4.58
CA VAL A 462 -17.41 14.11 3.40
C VAL A 462 -16.80 12.70 3.47
N SER A 463 -15.64 12.55 4.10
CA SER A 463 -14.93 11.27 4.21
C SER A 463 -15.36 10.42 5.40
N VAL A 464 -16.37 10.81 6.17
CA VAL A 464 -16.84 10.06 7.35
C VAL A 464 -17.84 8.98 6.94
N ASP A 465 -17.56 7.74 7.32
CA ASP A 465 -18.39 6.56 6.99
C ASP A 465 -19.67 6.42 7.83
N LYS A 466 -19.94 7.35 8.76
CA LYS A 466 -21.03 7.21 9.73
C LYS A 466 -22.41 7.61 9.19
N PHE A 467 -22.47 8.47 8.17
CA PHE A 467 -23.73 9.02 7.65
C PHE A 467 -23.65 9.19 6.13
N PRO A 468 -24.79 9.25 5.41
CA PRO A 468 -24.79 9.55 3.97
C PRO A 468 -24.20 10.93 3.70
N THR A 469 -23.02 10.99 3.07
CA THR A 469 -22.30 12.24 2.82
C THR A 469 -22.59 12.87 1.45
N PHE A 470 -23.22 12.13 0.54
CA PHE A 470 -23.51 12.63 -0.81
C PHE A 470 -24.44 13.86 -0.81
N SER A 471 -25.39 13.94 0.12
CA SER A 471 -26.29 15.09 0.28
C SER A 471 -25.59 16.36 0.77
N LEU A 472 -24.38 16.23 1.34
CA LEU A 472 -23.59 17.36 1.84
C LEU A 472 -22.77 18.06 0.75
N ALA A 473 -22.63 17.45 -0.43
CA ALA A 473 -21.79 18.00 -1.50
C ALA A 473 -22.27 19.38 -1.99
N ILE A 474 -23.59 19.55 -2.21
CA ILE A 474 -24.16 20.82 -2.67
C ILE A 474 -24.05 21.91 -1.57
N PRO A 475 -24.49 21.68 -0.32
CA PRO A 475 -24.31 22.65 0.76
C PRO A 475 -22.85 23.07 0.99
N ILE A 476 -21.91 22.15 0.91
CA ILE A 476 -20.48 22.46 1.07
C ILE A 476 -20.01 23.32 -0.11
N ALA A 477 -20.35 22.96 -1.35
CA ALA A 477 -19.95 23.72 -2.53
C ALA A 477 -20.54 25.14 -2.58
N THR A 478 -21.70 25.38 -1.94
CA THR A 478 -22.31 26.72 -1.86
C THR A 478 -21.76 27.60 -0.74
N ASN A 479 -21.15 27.00 0.29
CA ASN A 479 -20.62 27.71 1.46
C ASN A 479 -19.10 27.92 1.42
N LEU A 480 -18.40 27.20 0.52
CA LEU A 480 -17.00 27.43 0.15
C LEU A 480 -16.93 28.51 -0.94
#